data_AF-A0A377DZH3-F1
#
_entry.id   AF-A0A377DZH3-F1
#
_cell.length_a   1.000
_cell.length_b   1.000
_cell.length_c   1.000
_cell.angle_alpha   90.00
_cell.angle_beta   90.00
_cell.angle_gamma   90.00
#
_symmetry.space_group_name_H-M   'P 1'
#
loop_
_entity.id
_entity.type
_entity.pdbx_description
1 polymer ?
#
loop_
_entity_poly.entity_id
_entity_poly.type
_entity_poly.pdbx_seq_one_letter_code
_entity_poly.pdbx_strand_id
1 'polypeptide(L)' 'MTFRNCVAVDLGASSGRVMLARYERECRSLTLREIHRFNNGLHSQKRLCHQGCG' A
#
# COMPACT_ATOMS: atom_id res chain seq x y z
N MET A 1 -15.26 0.47 24.78
CA MET A 1 -14.84 1.04 23.49
C MET A 1 -13.35 0.82 23.22
N THR A 2 -13.01 -0.30 22.59
CA THR A 2 -11.66 -0.52 22.05
C THR A 2 -11.69 -0.34 20.54
N PHE A 3 -11.14 0.77 20.05
CA PHE A 3 -10.90 0.97 18.62
C PHE A 3 -9.57 0.35 18.22
N ARG A 4 -9.53 -0.28 17.05
CA ARG A 4 -8.28 -0.72 16.43
C ARG A 4 -8.03 0.13 15.20
N ASN A 5 -6.90 0.83 15.19
CA ASN A 5 -6.42 1.55 14.01
C ASN A 5 -5.41 0.66 13.30
N CYS A 6 -5.61 0.41 12.01
CA CYS A 6 -4.65 -0.30 11.17
C CYS A 6 -4.24 0.61 10.02
N VAL A 7 -3.00 0.46 9.56
CA VAL A 7 -2.52 1.14 8.35
C VAL A 7 -2.33 0.08 7.27
N ALA A 8 -2.91 0.32 6.11
CA ALA A 8 -2.66 -0.47 4.91
C ALA A 8 -1.90 0.38 3.90
N VAL A 9 -0.88 -0.20 3.28
CA VAL A 9 -0.13 0.42 2.18
C VAL A 9 -0.25 -0.50 0.98
N ASP A 10 -0.84 0.00 -0.10
CA ASP A 10 -0.82 -0.67 -1.39
C ASP A 10 0.21 -0.03 -2.31
N LEU A 11 1.04 -0.87 -2.94
CA LEU A 11 2.11 -0.48 -3.86
C LEU A 11 1.69 -0.87 -5.27
N GLY A 12 0.82 -0.06 -5.87
CA GLY A 12 0.41 -0.22 -7.26
C GLY A 12 1.55 0.06 -8.24
N ALA A 13 1.36 -0.27 -9.52
CA ALA A 13 2.41 -0.19 -10.54
C ALA A 13 3.04 1.21 -10.68
N SER A 14 2.23 2.28 -10.68
CA SER A 14 2.68 3.67 -10.87
C SER A 14 2.46 4.57 -9.66
N SER A 15 1.61 4.16 -8.73
CA SER A 15 1.31 4.91 -7.50
C SER A 15 1.05 3.95 -6.35
N GLY A 16 1.37 4.39 -5.14
CA GLY A 16 0.94 3.75 -3.92
C GLY A 16 -0.05 4.61 -3.16
N ARG A 17 -0.80 3.98 -2.25
CA ARG A 17 -1.68 4.70 -1.32
C ARG A 17 -1.42 4.24 0.10
N VAL A 18 -1.69 5.15 1.03
CA VAL A 18 -1.77 4.86 2.46
C VAL A 18 -3.22 5.01 2.86
N MET A 19 -3.77 3.94 3.43
CA MET A 19 -5.13 3.89 3.92
C MET A 19 -5.13 3.69 5.44
N LEU A 20 -5.87 4.54 6.15
CA LEU A 20 -6.14 4.36 7.58
C LEU A 20 -7.44 3.59 7.75
N ALA A 21 -7.35 2.40 8.33
CA ALA A 21 -8.48 1.60 8.74
C ALA A 21 -8.82 1.87 10.20
N ARG A 22 -10.11 2.00 10.51
CA ARG A 22 -10.63 2.01 11.88
C ARG A 22 -11.66 0.90 12.01
N TYR A 23 -11.39 -0.05 12.90
CA TYR A 23 -12.32 -1.10 13.26
C TYR A 23 -12.92 -0.85 14.63
N GLU A 24 -14.25 -0.87 14.70
CA GLU A 24 -15.05 -0.77 15.91
C GLU A 24 -15.77 -2.10 16.17
N ARG A 25 -15.34 -2.80 17.23
CA ARG A 25 -15.82 -4.15 17.53
C ARG A 25 -17.30 -4.18 17.91
N GLU A 26 -17.77 -3.17 18.64
CA GLU A 26 -19.12 -3.11 19.21
C GLU A 26 -20.18 -3.04 18.10
N CYS A 27 -19.96 -2.17 17.11
CA CYS A 27 -20.85 -2.02 15.95
C CYS A 27 -20.44 -2.88 14.73
N ARG A 28 -19.33 -3.64 14.84
CA ARG A 28 -18.69 -4.35 13.71
C ARG A 28 -18.46 -3.45 12.50
N SER A 29 -18.14 -2.19 12.75
CA SER A 29 -17.90 -1.20 11.71
C SER A 29 -16.43 -1.19 11.30
N LEU A 30 -16.17 -1.16 10.00
CA LEU A 30 -14.85 -0.99 9.41
C LEU A 30 -14.89 0.19 8.45
N THR A 31 -14.13 1.24 8.74
CA THR A 31 -13.94 2.36 7.81
C THR A 31 -12.54 2.34 7.25
N LEU A 32 -12.40 2.66 5.96
CA LEU A 32 -11.12 2.77 5.28
C LEU A 32 -11.03 4.16 4.63
N ARG A 33 -10.00 4.93 4.97
CA ARG A 33 -9.80 6.28 4.42
C ARG A 33 -8.45 6.37 3.75
N GLU A 34 -8.41 6.71 2.46
CA GLU A 34 -7.17 7.14 1.80
C GLU A 34 -6.70 8.43 2.47
N ILE A 35 -5.51 8.40 3.07
CA ILE A 35 -4.91 9.56 3.74
C ILE A 35 -3.73 10.12 2.97
N HIS A 36 -3.17 9.33 2.05
CA HIS A 36 -2.08 9.78 1.20
C HIS A 36 -2.01 8.94 -0.08
N ARG A 37 -1.64 9.57 -1.18
CA ARG A 37 -1.28 8.94 -2.45
C ARG A 37 0.07 9.46 -2.88
N PHE A 38 0.94 8.54 -3.30
CA PHE A 38 2.30 8.83 -3.72
C PHE A 38 2.62 8.14 -5.04
N ASN A 39 3.57 8.66 -5.80
CA ASN A 39 4.09 7.99 -6.99
C ASN A 39 4.90 6.75 -6.57
N ASN A 40 4.74 5.65 -7.29
CA ASN A 40 5.48 4.43 -7.00
C ASN A 40 6.95 4.65 -7.41
N GLY A 41 7.81 4.90 -6.42
CA GLY A 41 9.25 5.04 -6.57
C GLY A 41 9.98 3.70 -6.64
N LEU A 42 9.32 2.62 -7.07
CA LEU A 42 9.99 1.34 -7.30
C LEU A 42 10.89 1.49 -8.52
N HIS A 43 12.16 1.82 -8.27
CA HIS A 43 13.16 1.82 -9.32
C HIS A 43 13.33 0.37 -9.75
N SER A 44 13.02 0.07 -11.01
CA SER A 44 13.42 -1.19 -11.62
C SER A 44 14.94 -1.28 -11.49
N GLN A 45 15.41 -2.05 -10.51
CA GLN A 45 16.77 -2.54 -10.54
C GLN A 45 16.77 -3.47 -11.75
N LYS A 46 17.15 -2.92 -12.92
CA LYS A 46 17.48 -3.71 -14.10
C LYS A 46 18.56 -4.66 -13.62
N ARG A 47 18.17 -5.86 -13.18
CA ARG A 47 19.08 -7.00 -13.17
C ARG A 47 19.57 -7.04 -14.60
N LEU A 48 20.87 -6.85 -14.76
CA LEU A 48 21.60 -7.09 -15.99
C LEU A 48 21.37 -8.56 -16.33
N CYS A 49 20.23 -8.88 -16.93
CA CYS A 49 20.10 -10.08 -17.74
C CYS A 49 21.19 -9.89 -18.78
N HIS A 50 22.24 -10.70 -18.68
CA HIS A 50 23.37 -10.70 -19.57
C HIS A 50 22.86 -10.64 -21.01
N GLN A 51 23.08 -9.51 -21.67
CA GLN A 51 23.07 -9.46 -23.12
C GLN A 51 24.24 -10.33 -23.56
N GLY A 52 23.93 -11.57 -23.94
CA GLY A 52 24.96 -12.55 -24.24
C GLY A 52 24.40 -13.92 -24.58
N CYS A 53 23.53 -13.99 -25.57
CA CYS A 53 23.47 -15.14 -26.48
C CYS A 53 23.24 -14.56 -27.88
N GLY A 54 24.26 -14.68 -28.73
CA GLY A 54 24.18 -14.42 -30.16
C GLY A 54 23.38 -15.49 -30.91
#